data_AF-A0AAJ1S925-F1
#
_entry.id   AF-A0AAJ1S925-F1
#
_cell.length_a   1.000
_cell.length_b   1.000
_cell.length_c   1.000
_cell.angle_alpha   90.00
_cell.angle_beta   90.00
_cell.angle_gamma   90.00
#
_symmetry.space_group_name_H-M   'P 1'
#
loop_
_entity.id
_entity.type
_entity.pdbx_description
1 polymer ?
#
loop_
_entity_poly.entity_id
_entity_poly.type
_entity_poly.pdbx_seq_one_letter_code
_entity_poly.pdbx_strand_id
1 'polypeptide(L)'
;MTEVSVKRVLSLVCLLGVLAGCDSHTGGSGAPAPHRDPAEPVPGIAPTRPDHIPPNALSCVVAPVGDGDPTPAVVSDPAAPRITITVPQGWTSTPGAGDTALNASGPDTLSATVTIAATDLTPESAFLRHTSAVGGSLPRLKFSVTGSPFCGYSSQQLAGTLQGPSGGIDFADRITHIWTNTKQYLVTIHVQANAGTSGFKEARSQLTQDFSVVIP
;
A
#
# COMPACT_ATOMS: atom_id res chain seq x y z
N MET A 1 42.50 -38.89 -2.96
CA MET A 1 42.11 -38.87 -1.54
C MET A 1 40.61 -39.14 -1.50
N THR A 2 40.20 -40.42 -1.60
CA THR A 2 39.70 -41.30 -0.50
C THR A 2 38.34 -40.84 0.04
N GLU A 3 37.21 -41.37 -0.44
CA GLU A 3 36.50 -42.62 -0.02
C GLU A 3 35.93 -42.63 1.42
N VAL A 4 34.58 -42.58 1.48
CA VAL A 4 33.61 -43.54 2.06
C VAL A 4 33.76 -44.08 3.50
N SER A 5 32.58 -44.27 4.13
CA SER A 5 32.21 -45.27 5.17
C SER A 5 32.42 -44.91 6.64
N VAL A 6 31.43 -44.89 7.57
CA VAL A 6 30.30 -45.80 7.95
C VAL A 6 30.52 -46.35 9.38
N LYS A 7 29.39 -46.57 10.08
CA LYS A 7 29.11 -47.33 11.34
C LYS A 7 29.01 -46.47 12.61
N ARG A 8 27.80 -46.19 13.14
CA ARG A 8 26.84 -47.08 13.85
C ARG A 8 27.49 -47.94 14.94
N VAL A 9 26.97 -47.85 16.17
CA VAL A 9 26.30 -48.96 16.91
C VAL A 9 26.12 -48.58 18.41
N LEU A 10 24.87 -48.75 18.89
CA LEU A 10 24.34 -49.17 20.22
C LEU A 10 25.00 -48.66 21.51
N SER A 11 24.37 -48.60 22.69
CA SER A 11 23.04 -48.83 23.28
C SER A 11 23.29 -48.52 24.76
N LEU A 12 22.36 -47.90 25.50
CA LEU A 12 21.91 -48.49 26.76
C LEU A 12 20.65 -47.81 27.31
N VAL A 13 19.79 -48.70 27.77
CA VAL A 13 18.55 -48.56 28.50
C VAL A 13 18.78 -47.95 29.89
N CYS A 14 17.86 -47.10 30.35
CA CYS A 14 17.52 -47.01 31.77
C CYS A 14 16.01 -46.79 31.93
N LEU A 15 15.38 -47.69 32.68
CA LEU A 15 13.96 -47.73 33.02
C LEU A 15 13.66 -46.89 34.28
N LEU A 16 12.41 -46.41 34.36
CA LEU A 16 11.55 -46.19 35.54
C LEU A 16 11.85 -45.04 36.52
N GLY A 17 10.79 -44.29 36.85
CA GLY A 17 10.67 -43.55 38.12
C GLY A 17 9.80 -42.30 38.05
N VAL A 18 8.55 -42.40 38.51
CA VAL A 18 7.61 -41.29 38.73
C VAL A 18 7.83 -40.72 40.14
N LEU A 19 7.88 -39.39 40.30
CA LEU A 19 7.09 -38.57 41.26
C LEU A 19 7.77 -37.20 41.59
N ALA A 20 6.98 -36.15 41.36
CA ALA A 20 6.82 -34.89 42.10
C ALA A 20 8.04 -34.07 42.58
N GLY A 21 8.08 -32.81 42.15
CA GLY A 21 8.80 -31.72 42.82
C GLY A 21 8.88 -30.46 41.96
N CYS A 22 8.10 -29.44 42.29
CA CYS A 22 8.12 -28.12 41.66
C CYS A 22 9.46 -27.43 41.86
N ASP A 23 10.02 -26.83 40.81
CA ASP A 23 10.69 -25.54 40.96
C ASP A 23 10.74 -24.76 39.64
N SER A 24 10.62 -23.45 39.80
CA SER A 24 10.29 -22.48 38.76
C SER A 24 11.53 -22.09 37.95
N HIS A 25 11.48 -22.21 36.63
CA HIS A 25 12.43 -21.53 35.75
C HIS A 25 11.72 -20.84 34.58
N THR A 26 11.94 -19.54 34.55
CA THR A 26 11.63 -18.56 33.51
C THR A 26 12.08 -19.03 32.12
N GLY A 27 11.12 -19.16 31.21
CA GLY A 27 11.36 -19.36 29.78
C GLY A 27 10.40 -18.49 28.99
N GLY A 28 10.91 -17.40 28.42
CA GLY A 28 10.15 -16.44 27.65
C GLY A 28 9.40 -17.11 26.52
N SER A 29 8.07 -17.03 26.57
CA SER A 29 7.22 -17.35 25.44
C SER A 29 7.43 -16.25 24.41
N GLY A 30 8.27 -16.53 23.40
CA GLY A 30 8.32 -15.73 22.19
C GLY A 30 6.92 -15.73 21.62
N ALA A 31 6.25 -14.58 21.69
CA ALA A 31 4.92 -14.42 21.10
C ALA A 31 5.04 -14.84 19.62
N PRO A 32 4.28 -15.86 19.17
CA PRO A 32 4.22 -16.17 17.76
C PRO A 32 3.70 -14.91 17.06
N ALA A 33 4.42 -14.47 16.01
CA ALA A 33 3.92 -13.40 15.16
C ALA A 33 2.47 -13.76 14.74
N PRO A 34 1.52 -12.82 14.80
CA PRO A 34 0.12 -13.14 14.49
C PRO A 34 0.05 -13.69 13.07
N HIS A 35 -0.33 -14.96 12.99
CA HIS A 35 -0.70 -15.60 11.73
C HIS A 35 -2.01 -14.94 11.32
N ARG A 36 -2.01 -14.13 10.25
CA ARG A 36 -3.26 -13.57 9.72
C ARG A 36 -4.09 -14.74 9.20
N ASP A 37 -5.32 -14.86 9.68
CA ASP A 37 -6.30 -15.81 9.15
C ASP A 37 -6.51 -15.51 7.66
N PRO A 38 -6.37 -16.49 6.75
CA PRO A 38 -6.68 -16.33 5.33
C PRO A 38 -8.10 -15.81 5.05
N ALA A 39 -9.00 -15.87 6.02
CA ALA A 39 -10.37 -15.39 5.92
C ALA A 39 -10.59 -13.92 6.32
N GLU A 40 -9.56 -13.18 6.80
CA GLU A 40 -9.74 -11.75 7.10
C GLU A 40 -10.05 -10.96 5.81
N PRO A 41 -11.19 -10.23 5.75
CA PRO A 41 -11.52 -9.43 4.57
C PRO A 41 -10.44 -8.39 4.29
N VAL A 42 -10.07 -8.23 3.01
CA VAL A 42 -9.19 -7.16 2.58
C VAL A 42 -9.85 -5.81 2.95
N PRO A 43 -9.18 -4.91 3.69
CA PRO A 43 -9.80 -3.65 4.11
C PRO A 43 -10.23 -2.78 2.92
N GLY A 44 -11.31 -2.01 3.06
CA GLY A 44 -11.66 -0.96 2.09
C GLY A 44 -12.23 -1.44 0.75
N ILE A 45 -12.67 -2.69 0.70
CA ILE A 45 -13.46 -3.21 -0.42
C ILE A 45 -14.88 -2.68 -0.32
N ALA A 46 -15.34 -2.04 -1.39
CA ALA A 46 -16.71 -1.59 -1.58
C ALA A 46 -17.34 -2.39 -2.73
N PRO A 47 -18.63 -2.77 -2.64
CA PRO A 47 -19.31 -3.46 -3.72
C PRO A 47 -19.39 -2.55 -4.94
N THR A 48 -18.68 -2.88 -6.00
CA THR A 48 -18.77 -2.17 -7.28
C THR A 48 -20.02 -2.65 -8.00
N ARG A 49 -20.97 -1.76 -8.27
CA ARG A 49 -22.10 -2.05 -9.17
C ARG A 49 -21.74 -1.52 -10.56
N PRO A 50 -21.56 -2.39 -11.57
CA PRO A 50 -21.33 -1.95 -12.94
C PRO A 50 -22.66 -1.52 -13.55
N ASP A 51 -23.20 -0.40 -13.08
CA ASP A 51 -24.21 0.34 -13.83
C ASP A 51 -23.47 1.09 -14.94
N HIS A 52 -24.03 1.09 -16.16
CA HIS A 52 -23.40 1.79 -17.29
C HIS A 52 -23.22 3.29 -16.99
N ILE A 53 -21.98 3.77 -16.99
CA ILE A 53 -21.65 5.16 -16.69
C ILE A 53 -21.66 5.97 -18.00
N PRO A 54 -22.39 7.10 -18.09
CA PRO A 54 -22.34 7.95 -19.27
C PRO A 54 -20.91 8.43 -19.58
N PRO A 55 -20.54 8.64 -20.86
CA PRO A 55 -19.25 9.22 -21.21
C PRO A 55 -19.01 10.58 -20.56
N ASN A 56 -17.78 10.83 -20.10
CA ASN A 56 -17.36 12.03 -19.39
C ASN A 56 -18.16 12.34 -18.10
N ALA A 57 -18.74 11.33 -17.47
CA ALA A 57 -19.45 11.51 -16.22
C ALA A 57 -18.49 11.89 -15.08
N LEU A 58 -18.80 12.98 -14.38
CA LEU A 58 -18.25 13.24 -13.05
C LEU A 58 -18.87 12.20 -12.10
N SER A 59 -18.11 11.13 -11.84
CA SER A 59 -18.58 10.03 -11.00
C SER A 59 -18.35 10.29 -9.51
N CYS A 60 -17.36 11.10 -9.17
CA CYS A 60 -17.11 11.54 -7.80
C CYS A 60 -16.64 12.99 -7.81
N VAL A 61 -17.31 13.83 -7.02
CA VAL A 61 -16.91 15.22 -6.80
C VAL A 61 -16.56 15.36 -5.34
N VAL A 62 -15.30 15.70 -5.08
CA VAL A 62 -14.79 15.93 -3.74
C VAL A 62 -14.36 17.39 -3.66
N ALA A 63 -14.85 18.09 -2.64
CA ALA A 63 -14.38 19.44 -2.36
C ALA A 63 -12.90 19.36 -1.90
N PRO A 64 -11.99 20.15 -2.48
CA PRO A 64 -10.62 20.23 -1.98
C PRO A 64 -10.63 20.59 -0.50
N VAL A 65 -9.93 19.79 0.32
CA VAL A 65 -9.65 20.14 1.72
C VAL A 65 -8.18 20.52 1.83
N GLY A 66 -7.91 21.59 2.58
CA GLY A 66 -6.57 22.19 2.74
C GLY A 66 -6.29 23.31 1.72
N ASP A 67 -5.13 23.94 1.87
CA ASP A 67 -4.75 25.16 1.13
C ASP A 67 -4.03 24.87 -0.21
N GLY A 68 -4.24 23.69 -0.80
CA GLY A 68 -3.56 23.29 -2.03
C GLY A 68 -4.35 23.52 -3.32
N ASP A 69 -3.67 23.31 -4.45
CA ASP A 69 -4.21 23.53 -5.78
C ASP A 69 -4.80 22.23 -6.35
N PRO A 70 -6.06 22.25 -6.85
CA PRO A 70 -6.64 21.13 -7.58
C PRO A 70 -5.82 20.86 -8.85
N THR A 71 -5.18 19.70 -8.91
CA THR A 71 -4.28 19.32 -10.00
C THR A 71 -4.80 18.07 -10.69
N PRO A 72 -5.09 18.12 -12.00
CA PRO A 72 -5.50 16.94 -12.75
C PRO A 72 -4.32 15.98 -12.94
N ALA A 73 -4.58 14.70 -12.76
CA ALA A 73 -3.66 13.61 -13.11
C ALA A 73 -4.31 12.75 -14.19
N VAL A 74 -3.65 12.66 -15.34
CA VAL A 74 -4.15 12.00 -16.55
C VAL A 74 -3.05 11.16 -17.19
N VAL A 75 -3.43 10.05 -17.82
CA VAL A 75 -2.56 9.22 -18.65
C VAL A 75 -3.04 9.22 -20.10
N SER A 76 -2.22 8.70 -21.00
CA SER A 76 -2.52 8.71 -22.45
C SER A 76 -3.61 7.72 -22.89
N ASP A 77 -3.92 6.70 -22.09
CA ASP A 77 -5.00 5.74 -22.40
C ASP A 77 -6.36 6.45 -22.34
N PRO A 78 -7.10 6.58 -23.45
CA PRO A 78 -8.37 7.30 -23.48
C PRO A 78 -9.47 6.62 -22.66
N ALA A 79 -9.32 5.33 -22.32
CA ALA A 79 -10.24 4.62 -21.44
C ALA A 79 -9.93 4.82 -19.94
N ALA A 80 -8.80 5.45 -19.59
CA ALA A 80 -8.42 5.67 -18.20
C ALA A 80 -9.28 6.76 -17.54
N PRO A 81 -9.56 6.63 -16.23
CA PRO A 81 -10.20 7.72 -15.50
C PRO A 81 -9.27 8.93 -15.45
N ARG A 82 -9.85 10.12 -15.41
CA ARG A 82 -9.13 11.34 -15.06
C ARG A 82 -9.44 11.66 -13.61
N ILE A 83 -8.40 11.88 -12.80
CA ILE A 83 -8.58 12.23 -11.40
C ILE A 83 -8.09 13.64 -11.12
N THR A 84 -8.62 14.27 -10.08
CA THR A 84 -8.11 15.56 -9.58
C THR A 84 -7.78 15.42 -8.10
N ILE A 85 -6.50 15.62 -7.77
CA ILE A 85 -5.99 15.62 -6.40
C ILE A 85 -5.69 17.05 -5.95
N THR A 86 -5.54 17.28 -4.64
CA THR A 86 -5.13 18.57 -4.10
C THR A 86 -3.64 18.57 -3.81
N VAL A 87 -2.83 19.17 -4.68
CA VAL A 87 -1.37 19.28 -4.48
C VAL A 87 -1.09 20.39 -3.45
N PRO A 88 -0.28 20.15 -2.41
CA PRO A 88 -0.03 21.16 -1.38
C PRO A 88 0.58 22.46 -1.93
N GLN A 89 0.22 23.58 -1.30
CA GLN A 89 0.73 24.90 -1.69
C GLN A 89 2.27 24.92 -1.68
N GLY A 90 2.86 25.57 -2.68
CA GLY A 90 4.32 25.68 -2.80
C GLY A 90 5.00 24.41 -3.33
N TRP A 91 4.25 23.34 -3.62
CA TRP A 91 4.77 22.21 -4.38
C TRP A 91 4.76 22.51 -5.87
N THR A 92 5.63 21.84 -6.60
CA THR A 92 5.61 21.83 -8.07
C THR A 92 5.04 20.51 -8.55
N SER A 93 4.32 20.52 -9.67
CA SER A 93 3.78 19.32 -10.28
C SER A 93 4.01 19.32 -11.79
N THR A 94 4.23 18.11 -12.34
CA THR A 94 4.50 17.90 -13.76
C THR A 94 3.78 16.64 -14.23
N PRO A 95 3.27 16.61 -15.47
CA PRO A 95 2.76 15.37 -16.07
C PRO A 95 3.83 14.29 -16.12
N GLY A 96 3.42 13.04 -15.92
CA GLY A 96 4.28 11.88 -16.13
C GLY A 96 4.22 11.31 -17.55
N ALA A 97 4.69 10.08 -17.71
CA ALA A 97 4.62 9.31 -18.95
C ALA A 97 4.20 7.86 -18.66
N GLY A 98 3.65 7.17 -19.67
CA GLY A 98 3.11 5.82 -19.51
C GLY A 98 1.95 5.81 -18.50
N ASP A 99 2.05 4.96 -17.48
CA ASP A 99 1.07 4.87 -16.40
C ASP A 99 1.27 5.94 -15.32
N THR A 100 2.38 6.69 -15.34
CA THR A 100 2.58 7.82 -14.42
C THR A 100 1.78 9.01 -14.90
N ALA A 101 0.78 9.39 -14.13
CA ALA A 101 -0.14 10.49 -14.44
C ALA A 101 0.40 11.85 -13.98
N LEU A 102 1.11 11.87 -12.85
CA LEU A 102 1.62 13.10 -12.24
C LEU A 102 2.85 12.79 -11.38
N ASN A 103 3.85 13.66 -11.43
CA ASN A 103 4.91 13.75 -10.41
C ASN A 103 4.80 15.10 -9.72
N ALA A 104 4.87 15.12 -8.40
CA ALA A 104 4.90 16.34 -7.59
C ALA A 104 6.10 16.33 -6.65
N SER A 105 6.72 17.50 -6.49
CA SER A 105 7.89 17.70 -5.61
C SER A 105 7.59 18.83 -4.63
N GLY A 106 7.79 18.54 -3.35
CA GLY A 106 7.68 19.49 -2.26
C GLY A 106 9.05 19.93 -1.74
N PRO A 107 9.08 20.65 -0.61
CA PRO A 107 10.31 21.00 0.08
C PRO A 107 11.13 19.76 0.52
N ASP A 108 12.43 19.96 0.71
CA ASP A 108 13.38 18.95 1.20
C ASP A 108 13.40 17.67 0.35
N THR A 109 12.86 16.58 0.90
CA THR A 109 12.80 15.26 0.26
C THR A 109 11.38 14.79 -0.01
N LEU A 110 10.41 15.68 0.20
CA LEU A 110 9.00 15.40 -0.05
C LEU A 110 8.75 15.23 -1.54
N SER A 111 8.19 14.08 -1.91
CA SER A 111 7.79 13.79 -3.28
C SER A 111 6.49 13.00 -3.30
N ALA A 112 5.77 13.13 -4.40
CA ALA A 112 4.60 12.32 -4.67
C ALA A 112 4.52 11.92 -6.13
N THR A 113 3.97 10.73 -6.37
CA THR A 113 3.75 10.19 -7.70
C THR A 113 2.33 9.65 -7.77
N VAL A 114 1.61 10.04 -8.81
CA VAL A 114 0.30 9.48 -9.14
C VAL A 114 0.48 8.53 -10.33
N THR A 115 0.02 7.29 -10.18
CA THR A 115 -0.08 6.33 -11.28
C THR A 115 -1.52 5.95 -11.54
N ILE A 116 -1.85 5.70 -12.80
CA ILE A 116 -3.14 5.20 -13.27
C ILE A 116 -2.82 4.07 -14.23
N ALA A 117 -2.82 2.84 -13.72
CA ALA A 117 -2.42 1.65 -14.46
C ALA A 117 -3.63 0.74 -14.71
N ALA A 118 -3.77 0.25 -15.94
CA ALA A 118 -4.78 -0.76 -16.25
C ALA A 118 -4.52 -2.05 -15.47
N THR A 119 -5.58 -2.75 -15.07
CA THR A 119 -5.46 -4.00 -14.31
C THR A 119 -6.63 -4.94 -14.62
N ASP A 120 -6.36 -6.23 -14.73
CA ASP A 120 -7.40 -7.26 -14.85
C ASP A 120 -7.75 -7.90 -13.50
N LEU A 121 -7.09 -7.46 -12.42
CA LEU A 121 -7.34 -7.95 -11.07
C LEU A 121 -8.60 -7.34 -10.45
N THR A 122 -9.28 -8.14 -9.62
CA THR A 122 -10.32 -7.64 -8.70
C THR A 122 -9.71 -6.65 -7.71
N PRO A 123 -10.52 -5.79 -7.06
CA PRO A 123 -10.02 -4.85 -6.05
C PRO A 123 -9.19 -5.53 -4.95
N GLU A 124 -9.64 -6.67 -4.43
CA GLU A 124 -8.93 -7.43 -3.39
C GLU A 124 -7.55 -7.88 -3.86
N SER A 125 -7.48 -8.48 -5.05
CA SER A 125 -6.25 -9.00 -5.62
C SER A 125 -5.28 -7.88 -5.99
N ALA A 126 -5.80 -6.76 -6.51
CA ALA A 126 -5.01 -5.57 -6.82
C ALA A 126 -4.39 -4.97 -5.54
N PHE A 127 -5.15 -4.87 -4.46
CA PHE A 127 -4.69 -4.33 -3.19
C PHE A 127 -3.66 -5.22 -2.50
N LEU A 128 -3.87 -6.54 -2.50
CA LEU A 128 -2.89 -7.51 -1.99
C LEU A 128 -1.59 -7.47 -2.81
N ARG A 129 -1.70 -7.39 -4.14
CA ARG A 129 -0.54 -7.26 -5.03
C ARG A 129 0.23 -5.96 -4.74
N HIS A 130 -0.47 -4.83 -4.61
CA HIS A 130 0.16 -3.55 -4.27
C HIS A 130 0.87 -3.62 -2.92
N THR A 131 0.15 -4.01 -1.87
CA THR A 131 0.66 -4.13 -0.49
C THR A 131 1.92 -5.01 -0.40
N SER A 132 1.95 -6.12 -1.14
CA SER A 132 3.11 -7.02 -1.14
C SER A 132 4.32 -6.45 -1.87
N ALA A 133 4.10 -5.63 -2.91
CA ALA A 133 5.14 -4.98 -3.70
C ALA A 133 5.69 -3.69 -3.06
N VAL A 134 4.96 -3.04 -2.14
CA VAL A 134 5.42 -1.81 -1.48
C VAL A 134 6.77 -2.03 -0.80
N GLY A 135 7.70 -1.14 -1.15
CA GLY A 135 9.09 -1.14 -0.70
C GLY A 135 10.03 -2.03 -1.52
N GLY A 136 9.53 -2.83 -2.46
CA GLY A 136 10.34 -3.72 -3.28
C GLY A 136 11.20 -4.65 -2.40
N SER A 137 12.53 -4.52 -2.51
CA SER A 137 13.49 -5.27 -1.69
C SER A 137 13.83 -4.62 -0.35
N LEU A 138 13.32 -3.41 -0.06
CA LEU A 138 13.64 -2.69 1.17
C LEU A 138 12.88 -3.29 2.36
N PRO A 139 13.55 -3.51 3.51
CA PRO A 139 12.86 -3.96 4.72
C PRO A 139 11.79 -2.95 5.18
N ARG A 140 10.62 -3.47 5.57
CA ARG A 140 9.53 -2.67 6.16
C ARG A 140 9.68 -2.64 7.68
N LEU A 141 9.81 -1.45 8.27
CA LEU A 141 9.99 -1.29 9.72
C LEU A 141 8.66 -1.06 10.45
N LYS A 142 7.81 -0.19 9.89
CA LYS A 142 6.48 0.13 10.36
C LYS A 142 5.55 0.07 9.17
N PHE A 143 4.38 -0.57 9.32
CA PHE A 143 3.46 -0.75 8.22
C PHE A 143 2.03 -0.88 8.72
N SER A 144 1.14 -0.06 8.19
CA SER A 144 -0.30 -0.10 8.44
C SER A 144 -1.06 -0.06 7.13
N VAL A 145 -2.18 -0.79 7.08
CA VAL A 145 -3.14 -0.76 5.98
C VAL A 145 -4.50 -0.48 6.58
N THR A 146 -5.19 0.51 6.03
CA THR A 146 -6.52 0.93 6.49
C THR A 146 -7.44 1.02 5.28
N GLY A 147 -8.65 0.46 5.41
CA GLY A 147 -9.69 0.65 4.41
C GLY A 147 -10.17 2.09 4.39
N SER A 148 -10.33 2.67 3.21
CA SER A 148 -10.84 4.04 3.09
C SER A 148 -11.63 4.20 1.79
N PRO A 149 -12.74 3.46 1.63
CA PRO A 149 -13.59 3.58 0.45
C PRO A 149 -14.23 4.97 0.40
N PHE A 150 -14.41 5.51 -0.80
CA PHE A 150 -15.05 6.82 -1.02
C PHE A 150 -15.82 6.80 -2.33
N CYS A 151 -16.94 7.54 -2.41
CA CYS A 151 -17.77 7.61 -3.61
C CYS A 151 -18.18 6.23 -4.19
N GLY A 152 -18.25 5.18 -3.36
CA GLY A 152 -18.54 3.80 -3.80
C GLY A 152 -17.34 3.04 -4.40
N TYR A 153 -16.17 3.65 -4.51
CA TYR A 153 -14.95 2.99 -4.95
C TYR A 153 -14.30 2.18 -3.83
N SER A 154 -13.80 0.99 -4.18
CA SER A 154 -12.87 0.26 -3.33
C SER A 154 -11.58 1.05 -3.22
N SER A 155 -11.10 1.29 -2.00
CA SER A 155 -9.91 2.09 -1.77
C SER A 155 -9.26 1.82 -0.40
N GLN A 156 -7.93 1.94 -0.36
CA GLN A 156 -7.13 1.75 0.84
C GLN A 156 -6.11 2.87 1.01
N GLN A 157 -5.69 3.05 2.26
CA GLN A 157 -4.50 3.80 2.60
C GLN A 157 -3.46 2.87 3.23
N LEU A 158 -2.21 3.03 2.81
CA LEU A 158 -1.05 2.35 3.37
C LEU A 158 -0.11 3.41 3.90
N ALA A 159 0.58 3.13 5.00
CA ALA A 159 1.61 4.02 5.51
C ALA A 159 2.67 3.23 6.27
N GLY A 160 3.88 3.76 6.27
CA GLY A 160 4.97 3.08 6.95
C GLY A 160 6.32 3.76 6.81
N THR A 161 7.33 3.03 7.26
CA THR A 161 8.74 3.41 7.09
C THR A 161 9.49 2.24 6.46
N LEU A 162 10.20 2.51 5.36
CA LEU A 162 11.11 1.58 4.71
C LEU A 162 12.53 1.84 5.19
N GLN A 163 13.35 0.80 5.31
CA GLN A 163 14.77 0.94 5.59
C GLN A 163 15.54 1.09 4.27
N GLY A 164 15.87 2.33 3.92
CA GLY A 164 16.74 2.64 2.78
C GLY A 164 18.23 2.62 3.14
N PRO A 165 19.12 2.73 2.14
CA PRO A 165 20.58 2.77 2.34
C PRO A 165 21.04 3.99 3.17
N SER A 166 20.35 5.12 3.01
CA SER A 166 20.69 6.39 3.66
C SER A 166 19.91 6.65 4.94
N GLY A 167 19.09 5.68 5.39
CA GLY A 167 18.21 5.83 6.55
C GLY A 167 16.77 5.41 6.25
N GLY A 168 15.86 5.76 7.17
CA GLY A 168 14.44 5.49 7.00
C GLY A 168 13.82 6.36 5.90
N ILE A 169 12.85 5.80 5.19
CA ILE A 169 12.01 6.51 4.21
C ILE A 169 10.57 6.36 4.69
N ASP A 170 9.97 7.46 5.15
CA ASP A 170 8.56 7.48 5.49
C ASP A 170 7.74 7.56 4.20
N PHE A 171 6.70 6.74 4.09
CA PHE A 171 5.84 6.70 2.92
C PHE A 171 4.37 6.55 3.29
N ALA A 172 3.51 6.91 2.34
CA ALA A 172 2.10 6.58 2.36
C ALA A 172 1.56 6.44 0.94
N ASP A 173 0.64 5.50 0.77
CA ASP A 173 -0.07 5.27 -0.47
C ASP A 173 -1.58 5.44 -0.26
N ARG A 174 -2.24 6.03 -1.24
CA ARG A 174 -3.69 5.94 -1.46
C ARG A 174 -3.91 5.12 -2.72
N ILE A 175 -4.52 3.94 -2.60
CA ILE A 175 -4.84 3.11 -3.77
C ILE A 175 -6.34 3.00 -3.97
N THR A 176 -6.80 3.07 -5.21
CA THR A 176 -8.23 3.03 -5.55
C THR A 176 -8.44 2.24 -6.82
N HIS A 177 -9.39 1.31 -6.78
CA HIS A 177 -9.76 0.52 -7.94
C HIS A 177 -10.97 1.17 -8.63
N ILE A 178 -10.84 1.46 -9.92
CA ILE A 178 -11.81 2.22 -10.71
C ILE A 178 -12.14 1.46 -11.99
N TRP A 179 -13.43 1.19 -12.21
CA TRP A 179 -13.94 0.67 -13.48
C TRP A 179 -14.49 1.80 -14.35
N THR A 180 -14.24 1.74 -15.66
CA THR A 180 -14.52 2.82 -16.64
C THR A 180 -15.40 2.33 -17.81
N ASN A 181 -16.42 1.50 -17.52
CA ASN A 181 -17.20 0.76 -18.51
C ASN A 181 -16.46 -0.35 -19.26
N THR A 182 -15.26 -0.06 -19.74
CA THR A 182 -14.52 -0.93 -20.67
C THR A 182 -13.32 -1.61 -20.03
N LYS A 183 -12.68 -0.96 -19.07
CA LYS A 183 -11.47 -1.43 -18.40
C LYS A 183 -11.51 -1.11 -16.90
N GLN A 184 -10.62 -1.76 -16.15
CA GLN A 184 -10.38 -1.50 -14.75
C GLN A 184 -8.98 -0.90 -14.58
N TYR A 185 -8.85 0.01 -13.62
CA TYR A 185 -7.62 0.73 -13.33
C TYR A 185 -7.34 0.70 -11.84
N LEU A 186 -6.06 0.57 -11.49
CA LEU A 186 -5.57 0.85 -10.16
C LEU A 186 -4.92 2.24 -10.17
N VAL A 187 -5.55 3.17 -9.49
CA VAL A 187 -4.98 4.48 -9.18
C VAL A 187 -4.14 4.35 -7.92
N THR A 188 -2.91 4.85 -7.95
CA THR A 188 -2.04 4.96 -6.77
C THR A 188 -1.56 6.40 -6.62
N ILE A 189 -1.72 6.97 -5.45
CA ILE A 189 -1.04 8.21 -5.04
C ILE A 189 -0.02 7.83 -3.99
N HIS A 190 1.24 7.81 -4.38
CA HIS A 190 2.37 7.52 -3.51
C HIS A 190 2.97 8.83 -3.01
N VAL A 191 3.27 8.91 -1.72
CA VAL A 191 3.94 10.05 -1.08
C VAL A 191 5.09 9.51 -0.25
N GLN A 192 6.27 10.13 -0.35
CA GLN A 192 7.42 9.73 0.45
C GLN A 192 8.33 10.90 0.82
N ALA A 193 9.12 10.69 1.87
CA ALA A 193 10.25 11.54 2.26
C ALA A 193 11.25 10.74 3.10
N ASN A 194 12.45 11.28 3.30
CA ASN A 194 13.34 10.77 4.34
C ASN A 194 12.65 10.86 5.70
N ALA A 195 12.86 9.84 6.54
CA ALA A 195 12.20 9.76 7.84
C ALA A 195 12.54 10.98 8.71
N GLY A 196 11.52 11.55 9.35
CA GLY A 196 11.65 12.77 10.14
C GLY A 196 11.67 14.08 9.35
N THR A 197 11.45 14.06 8.03
CA THR A 197 11.25 15.28 7.23
C THR A 197 10.03 16.05 7.73
N SER A 198 10.23 17.33 8.05
CA SER A 198 9.16 18.25 8.46
C SER A 198 8.10 18.36 7.37
N GLY A 199 6.82 18.41 7.75
CA GLY A 199 5.72 18.56 6.80
C GLY A 199 5.24 17.26 6.14
N PHE A 200 5.91 16.11 6.37
CA PHE A 200 5.49 14.83 5.78
C PHE A 200 4.08 14.43 6.21
N LYS A 201 3.72 14.63 7.49
CA LYS A 201 2.40 14.24 8.01
C LYS A 201 1.29 15.05 7.35
N GLU A 202 1.50 16.35 7.18
CA GLU A 202 0.58 17.30 6.56
C GLU A 202 0.44 16.98 5.07
N ALA A 203 1.57 16.83 4.36
CA ALA A 203 1.59 16.46 2.94
C ALA A 203 0.89 15.12 2.69
N ARG A 204 1.18 14.09 3.51
CA ARG A 204 0.49 12.81 3.47
C ARG A 204 -1.02 12.99 3.64
N SER A 205 -1.45 13.71 4.68
CA SER A 205 -2.87 13.91 4.97
C SER A 205 -3.62 14.53 3.79
N GLN A 206 -2.99 15.50 3.12
CA GLN A 206 -3.60 16.22 2.02
C GLN A 206 -3.57 15.43 0.70
N LEU A 207 -2.44 14.80 0.37
CA LEU A 207 -2.28 14.09 -0.90
C LEU A 207 -3.04 12.75 -0.94
N THR A 208 -3.28 12.12 0.21
CA THR A 208 -3.95 10.80 0.29
C THR A 208 -5.43 10.90 0.64
N GLN A 209 -6.00 12.10 0.70
CA GLN A 209 -7.42 12.32 0.91
C GLN A 209 -8.27 11.84 -0.28
N ASP A 210 -9.59 11.99 -0.16
CA ASP A 210 -10.51 11.70 -1.26
C ASP A 210 -10.27 12.64 -2.44
N PHE A 211 -10.47 12.15 -3.66
CA PHE A 211 -10.18 12.88 -4.89
C PHE A 211 -11.35 12.79 -5.88
N SER A 212 -11.42 13.75 -6.80
CA SER A 212 -12.49 13.74 -7.80
C SER A 212 -12.16 12.76 -8.94
N VAL A 213 -13.19 12.14 -9.51
CA VAL A 213 -13.06 11.13 -10.58
C VAL A 213 -14.00 11.45 -11.73
N VAL A 214 -13.43 11.53 -12.93
CA VAL A 214 -14.16 11.62 -14.20
C VAL A 214 -13.92 10.34 -15.01
N ILE A 215 -15.00 9.66 -15.35
CA ILE A 215 -14.99 8.47 -16.20
C ILE A 215 -15.10 8.93 -17.67
N PRO A 216 -14.23 8.44 -18.59
CA PRO A 216 -14.26 8.87 -19.99
C PRO A 216 -15.54 8.47 -20.73
#